data_AF-A0A4U5W621-F1
#
_entry.id   AF-A0A4U5W621-F1
#
_cell.length_a   1.000
_cell.length_b   1.000
_cell.length_c   1.000
_cell.angle_alpha   90.00
_cell.angle_beta   90.00
_cell.angle_gamma   90.00
#
_symmetry.space_group_name_H-M   'P 1'
#
loop_
_entity.id
_entity.type
_entity.pdbx_description
1 polymer ?
#
loop_
_entity_poly.entity_id
_entity_poly.type
_entity_poly.pdbx_seq_one_letter_code
_entity_poly.pdbx_strand_id
1 'polypeptide(L)'
;MQSIKRVATRTAMAVALGATVLAVVPSSASATEAQVQYWTYKCDDGRACVYHTDGNVWNIEGCGVSGLNDYYNYAKAHGNSFRIFLTNGPGGYKTVDVPAWTEASLPSDWRAYRVQVFC
;
A
#
# COMPACT_ATOMS: atom_id res chain seq x y z
N MET A 1 -56.91 -2.42 57.35
CA MET A 1 -55.70 -3.27 57.29
C MET A 1 -54.74 -2.64 56.29
N GLN A 2 -53.73 -1.90 56.77
CA GLN A 2 -52.69 -1.29 55.94
C GLN A 2 -51.36 -1.93 56.30
N SER A 3 -50.71 -2.55 55.30
CA SER A 3 -49.32 -3.01 55.39
C SER A 3 -48.61 -2.52 54.14
N ILE A 4 -47.85 -1.44 54.29
CA ILE A 4 -46.97 -0.90 53.25
C ILE A 4 -45.58 -1.42 53.57
N LYS A 5 -45.04 -2.22 52.63
CA LYS A 5 -43.72 -2.84 52.74
C LYS A 5 -42.62 -1.78 52.69
N ARG A 6 -41.60 -2.00 53.52
CA ARG A 6 -40.39 -1.20 53.70
C ARG A 6 -39.30 -1.56 52.67
N VAL A 7 -38.58 -0.51 52.27
CA VAL A 7 -37.11 -0.40 52.10
C VAL A 7 -36.45 -1.04 50.87
N ALA A 8 -35.54 -0.24 50.28
CA ALA A 8 -34.27 -0.57 49.61
C ALA A 8 -34.20 0.24 48.29
N THR A 9 -33.18 1.02 47.93
CA THR A 9 -31.80 1.20 48.38
C THR A 9 -31.29 2.55 47.86
N ARG A 10 -30.31 3.11 48.58
CA ARG A 10 -29.29 4.09 48.20
C ARG A 10 -28.88 3.97 46.71
N THR A 11 -28.44 4.99 45.99
CA THR A 11 -27.21 5.77 46.25
C THR A 11 -27.11 6.91 45.24
N ALA A 12 -26.45 7.98 45.66
CA ALA A 12 -26.31 9.28 45.03
C ALA A 12 -25.72 9.30 43.60
N MET A 13 -26.08 10.38 42.90
CA MET A 13 -25.51 10.85 41.64
C MET A 13 -24.02 11.14 41.77
N ALA A 14 -23.24 10.73 40.77
CA ALA A 14 -21.95 11.33 40.47
C ALA A 14 -21.85 11.52 38.95
N VAL A 15 -22.12 12.73 38.51
CA VAL A 15 -21.85 13.21 37.14
C VAL A 15 -20.35 13.49 37.06
N ALA A 16 -19.59 12.61 36.42
CA ALA A 16 -18.22 12.88 36.04
C ALA A 16 -18.18 13.23 34.55
N LEU A 17 -18.20 14.53 34.26
CA LEU A 17 -17.86 15.09 32.95
C LEU A 17 -16.35 14.93 32.74
N GLY A 18 -15.95 13.78 32.20
CA GLY A 18 -14.59 13.53 31.73
C GLY A 18 -14.49 13.77 30.24
N ALA A 19 -14.19 14.99 29.83
CA ALA A 19 -13.85 15.32 28.45
C ALA A 19 -12.47 14.74 28.13
N THR A 20 -12.41 13.55 27.56
CA THR A 20 -11.21 13.06 26.89
C THR A 20 -11.21 13.58 25.46
N VAL A 21 -10.44 14.64 25.25
CA VAL A 21 -9.98 15.03 23.91
C VAL A 21 -9.13 13.87 23.41
N LEU A 22 -9.74 12.95 22.65
CA LEU A 22 -8.98 12.03 21.83
C LEU A 22 -8.24 12.89 20.82
N ALA A 23 -6.93 12.98 21.04
CA ALA A 23 -5.97 13.57 20.13
C ALA A 23 -6.31 13.09 18.72
N VAL A 24 -6.67 14.05 17.86
CA VAL A 24 -6.64 13.87 16.42
C VAL A 24 -5.19 13.52 16.11
N VAL A 25 -4.90 12.23 15.99
CA VAL A 25 -3.72 11.79 15.27
C VAL A 25 -3.97 12.32 13.85
N PRO A 26 -3.15 13.22 13.30
CA PRO A 26 -3.09 13.29 11.87
C PRO A 26 -2.52 11.93 11.45
N SER A 27 -3.41 10.98 11.15
CA SER A 27 -3.10 10.04 10.10
C SER A 27 -2.88 10.93 8.89
N SER A 28 -1.62 11.27 8.65
CA SER A 28 -1.13 11.52 7.32
C SER A 28 -1.40 10.23 6.55
N ALA A 29 -2.66 10.06 6.14
CA ALA A 29 -2.94 9.38 4.90
C ALA A 29 -2.16 10.21 3.89
N SER A 30 -0.94 9.75 3.56
CA SER A 30 -0.26 10.23 2.38
C SER A 30 -1.28 10.09 1.28
N ALA A 31 -1.76 11.23 0.79
CA ALA A 31 -2.61 11.26 -0.36
C ALA A 31 -1.89 10.42 -1.40
N THR A 32 -2.55 9.37 -1.89
CA THR A 32 -2.10 8.67 -3.07
C THR A 32 -2.26 9.66 -4.22
N GLU A 33 -1.36 10.64 -4.30
CA GLU A 33 -1.14 11.38 -5.52
C GLU A 33 -0.93 10.32 -6.58
N ALA A 34 -1.77 10.36 -7.62
CA ALA A 34 -1.63 9.52 -8.79
C ALA A 34 -0.19 9.71 -9.28
N GLN A 35 0.65 8.73 -8.95
CA GLN A 35 2.06 8.78 -9.26
C GLN A 35 2.16 8.88 -10.78
N VAL A 36 2.84 9.90 -11.30
CA VAL A 36 2.92 10.12 -12.75
C VAL A 36 3.74 8.98 -13.33
N GLN A 37 3.09 8.01 -13.97
CA GLN A 37 3.77 6.90 -14.61
C GLN A 37 3.99 7.23 -16.08
N TYR A 38 5.17 6.95 -16.62
CA TYR A 38 5.46 7.24 -18.03
C TYR A 38 6.40 6.20 -18.67
N TRP A 39 6.26 6.06 -19.99
CA TRP A 39 7.10 5.22 -20.84
C TRP A 39 8.35 5.98 -21.29
N THR A 40 9.50 5.32 -21.23
CA THR A 40 10.78 5.81 -21.77
C THR A 40 11.65 4.62 -22.19
N TYR A 41 12.83 4.89 -22.75
CA TYR A 41 13.78 3.86 -23.19
C TYR A 41 14.75 3.41 -22.10
N LYS A 42 14.76 4.09 -20.94
CA LYS A 42 15.69 3.84 -19.84
C LYS A 42 15.02 3.95 -18.48
N CYS A 43 15.64 3.36 -17.47
CA CYS A 43 15.26 3.57 -16.07
C CYS A 43 15.95 4.81 -15.53
N ASP A 44 15.17 5.78 -15.05
CA ASP A 44 15.67 7.03 -14.52
C ASP A 44 16.13 6.91 -13.06
N ASP A 45 17.13 7.70 -12.69
CA ASP A 45 17.70 7.74 -11.35
C ASP A 45 16.67 8.15 -10.30
N GLY A 46 16.70 7.47 -9.17
CA GLY A 46 15.74 7.61 -8.07
C GLY A 46 14.42 6.87 -8.26
N ARG A 47 14.25 6.06 -9.32
CA ARG A 47 12.95 5.45 -9.68
C ARG A 47 12.92 3.92 -9.57
N ALA A 48 11.70 3.40 -9.49
CA ALA A 48 11.40 2.00 -9.72
C ALA A 48 10.97 1.81 -11.18
N CYS A 49 11.54 0.82 -11.86
CA CYS A 49 11.32 0.64 -13.29
C CYS A 49 10.98 -0.81 -13.61
N VAL A 50 10.07 -0.99 -14.55
CA VAL A 50 9.73 -2.30 -15.11
C VAL A 50 9.83 -2.26 -16.63
N TYR A 51 10.39 -3.30 -17.20
CA TYR A 51 10.68 -3.41 -18.63
C TYR A 51 9.62 -4.29 -19.25
N HIS A 52 8.87 -3.69 -20.16
CA HIS A 52 7.84 -4.38 -20.91
C HIS A 52 8.48 -5.37 -21.87
N THR A 53 7.77 -6.44 -22.20
CA THR A 53 8.26 -7.44 -23.17
C THR A 53 8.54 -6.86 -24.55
N ASP A 54 7.94 -5.71 -24.87
CA ASP A 54 8.14 -5.00 -26.15
C ASP A 54 9.37 -4.08 -26.16
N GLY A 55 10.15 -4.06 -25.06
CA GLY A 55 11.38 -3.26 -24.94
C GLY A 55 11.19 -1.85 -24.39
N ASN A 56 9.96 -1.42 -24.12
CA ASN A 56 9.67 -0.15 -23.46
C ASN A 56 9.90 -0.24 -21.95
N VAL A 57 10.35 0.85 -21.32
CA VAL A 57 10.58 0.94 -19.88
C VAL A 57 9.50 1.81 -19.24
N TRP A 58 8.77 1.26 -18.29
CA TRP A 58 7.81 1.99 -17.48
C TRP A 58 8.50 2.49 -16.22
N ASN A 59 8.58 3.82 -16.07
CA ASN A 59 9.12 4.45 -14.88
C ASN A 59 7.98 4.77 -13.92
N ILE A 60 8.05 4.18 -12.72
CA ILE A 60 7.08 4.39 -11.66
C ILE A 60 7.62 5.52 -10.80
N GLU A 61 6.91 6.64 -10.81
CA GLU A 61 7.26 7.77 -9.98
C GLU A 61 6.80 7.59 -8.54
N GLY A 62 7.53 8.28 -7.65
CA GLY A 62 7.39 8.32 -6.21
C GLY A 62 7.08 6.98 -5.52
N CYS A 63 6.19 7.03 -4.53
CA CYS A 63 6.05 6.02 -3.48
C CYS A 63 4.62 5.50 -3.42
N GLY A 64 4.46 4.26 -2.94
CA GLY A 64 3.14 3.66 -2.74
C GLY A 64 2.76 2.65 -3.81
N VAL A 65 1.45 2.43 -3.97
CA VAL A 65 0.91 1.32 -4.77
C VAL A 65 0.38 1.81 -6.10
N SER A 66 0.86 1.20 -7.17
CA SER A 66 0.46 1.49 -8.56
C SER A 66 0.00 0.22 -9.28
N GLY A 67 -0.94 0.34 -10.21
CA GLY A 67 -1.36 -0.75 -11.09
C GLY A 67 -0.42 -0.89 -12.29
N LEU A 68 -0.13 -2.12 -12.72
CA LEU A 68 0.73 -2.39 -13.89
C LEU A 68 0.03 -3.15 -15.01
N ASN A 69 -0.95 -4.01 -14.68
CA ASN A 69 -1.80 -4.84 -15.53
C ASN A 69 -1.24 -5.31 -16.90
N ASP A 70 0.05 -5.66 -16.97
CA ASP A 70 0.70 -6.06 -18.22
C ASP A 70 1.85 -7.05 -17.98
N TYR A 71 2.55 -7.46 -19.04
CA TYR A 71 3.64 -8.42 -19.01
C TYR A 71 5.00 -7.74 -19.07
N TYR A 72 5.86 -8.12 -18.13
CA TYR A 72 7.19 -7.53 -17.96
C TYR A 72 8.20 -8.65 -17.80
N ASN A 73 9.39 -8.49 -18.36
CA ASN A 73 10.46 -9.50 -18.31
C ASN A 73 11.58 -9.13 -17.32
N TYR A 74 11.63 -7.87 -16.89
CA TYR A 74 12.74 -7.38 -16.10
C TYR A 74 12.33 -6.15 -15.28
N ALA A 75 12.98 -5.98 -14.12
CA ALA A 75 12.71 -4.91 -13.18
C ALA A 75 14.03 -4.37 -12.62
N LYS A 76 14.09 -3.06 -12.42
CA LYS A 76 15.27 -2.39 -11.87
C LYS A 76 14.87 -1.33 -10.86
N ALA A 77 15.49 -1.37 -9.69
CA ALA A 77 15.38 -0.35 -8.66
C ALA A 77 16.59 0.57 -8.76
N HIS A 78 16.39 1.77 -9.30
CA HIS A 78 17.45 2.76 -9.43
C HIS A 78 17.38 3.81 -8.32
N GLY A 79 17.10 3.40 -7.08
CA GLY A 79 16.97 4.28 -5.94
C GLY A 79 16.06 3.68 -4.88
N ASN A 80 14.75 3.71 -5.14
CA ASN A 80 13.76 3.14 -4.23
C ASN A 80 13.60 1.64 -4.46
N SER A 81 13.60 0.86 -3.38
CA SER A 81 13.22 -0.54 -3.44
C SER A 81 11.73 -0.70 -3.73
N PHE A 82 11.33 -1.79 -4.35
CA PHE A 82 9.91 -2.03 -4.63
C PHE A 82 9.59 -3.53 -4.70
N ARG A 83 8.29 -3.83 -4.63
CA ARG A 83 7.73 -5.17 -4.80
C ARG A 83 6.78 -5.20 -5.98
N ILE A 84 6.97 -6.14 -6.89
CA ILE A 84 6.02 -6.44 -7.98
C ILE A 84 5.17 -7.63 -7.59
N PHE A 85 3.88 -7.55 -7.90
CA PHE A 85 2.92 -8.64 -7.76
C PHE A 85 2.53 -9.17 -9.13
N LEU A 86 2.75 -10.47 -9.32
CA LEU A 86 2.57 -11.20 -10.56
C LEU A 86 1.45 -12.24 -10.41
N THR A 87 0.77 -12.53 -11.51
CA THR A 87 -0.21 -13.63 -11.60
C THR A 87 -0.17 -14.29 -12.98
N ASN A 88 -0.35 -15.61 -13.04
CA ASN A 88 -0.53 -16.36 -14.29
C ASN A 88 -1.94 -16.96 -14.42
N GLY A 89 -2.91 -16.47 -13.65
CA GLY A 89 -4.29 -16.95 -13.65
C GLY A 89 -4.78 -17.35 -12.26
N PRO A 90 -5.96 -17.99 -12.17
CA PRO A 90 -6.55 -18.40 -10.90
C PRO A 90 -5.60 -19.29 -10.09
N GLY A 91 -5.20 -18.82 -8.90
CA GLY A 91 -4.37 -19.58 -7.96
C GLY A 91 -2.86 -19.40 -8.11
N GLY A 92 -2.40 -18.74 -9.18
CA GLY A 92 -0.99 -18.40 -9.34
C GLY A 92 -0.72 -16.96 -8.97
N TYR A 93 -0.05 -16.78 -7.82
CA TYR A 93 0.40 -15.48 -7.34
C TYR A 93 1.85 -15.58 -6.93
N LYS A 94 2.63 -14.58 -7.34
CA LYS A 94 4.04 -14.46 -6.99
C LYS A 94 4.37 -13.01 -6.69
N THR A 95 5.27 -12.80 -5.73
CA THR A 95 5.87 -11.49 -5.49
C THR A 95 7.35 -11.53 -5.83
N VAL A 96 7.85 -10.43 -6.37
CA VAL A 96 9.28 -10.22 -6.62
C VAL A 96 9.67 -8.95 -5.90
N ASP A 97 10.60 -9.08 -4.95
CA ASP A 97 11.21 -7.96 -4.25
C ASP A 97 12.47 -7.51 -4.99
N VAL A 98 12.57 -6.22 -5.25
CA VAL A 98 13.71 -5.58 -5.92
C VAL A 98 14.29 -4.55 -4.95
N PRO A 99 15.35 -4.91 -4.20
CA PRO A 99 16.05 -3.98 -3.31
C PRO A 99 16.60 -2.75 -4.05
N ALA A 100 16.81 -1.66 -3.32
CA ALA A 100 17.42 -0.44 -3.87
C ALA A 100 18.74 -0.75 -4.58
N TRP A 101 18.94 -0.16 -5.77
CA TRP A 101 20.14 -0.31 -6.60
C TRP A 101 20.37 -1.74 -7.12
N THR A 102 19.31 -2.54 -7.19
CA THR A 102 19.37 -3.91 -7.73
C THR A 102 18.38 -4.10 -8.87
N GLU A 103 18.43 -5.28 -9.45
CA GLU A 103 17.65 -5.69 -10.60
C GLU A 103 17.19 -7.15 -10.44
N ALA A 104 16.06 -7.47 -11.06
CA ALA A 104 15.47 -8.79 -11.02
C ALA A 104 14.83 -9.13 -12.36
N SER A 105 15.06 -10.36 -12.81
CA SER A 105 14.32 -10.96 -13.92
C SER A 105 12.90 -11.33 -13.48
N LEU A 106 11.93 -11.07 -14.35
CA LEU A 106 10.54 -11.42 -14.16
C LEU A 106 10.14 -12.52 -15.17
N PRO A 107 9.28 -13.48 -14.77
CA PRO A 107 8.72 -14.44 -15.70
C PRO A 107 7.77 -13.72 -16.67
N SER A 108 8.15 -13.64 -17.95
CA SER A 108 7.43 -12.88 -18.99
C SER A 108 6.04 -13.44 -19.31
N ASP A 109 5.76 -14.68 -18.91
CA ASP A 109 4.46 -15.35 -19.03
C ASP A 109 3.50 -15.02 -17.86
N TRP A 110 3.95 -14.24 -16.87
CA TRP A 110 3.12 -13.80 -15.75
C TRP A 110 2.80 -12.32 -15.88
N ARG A 111 1.52 -11.98 -15.70
CA ARG A 111 1.05 -10.60 -15.73
C ARG A 111 1.38 -9.92 -14.41
N ALA A 112 2.10 -8.81 -14.44
CA ALA A 112 2.23 -7.92 -13.30
C ALA A 112 0.95 -7.09 -13.18
N TYR A 113 0.23 -7.22 -12.06
CA TYR A 113 -1.02 -6.49 -11.85
C TYR A 113 -0.84 -5.31 -10.90
N ARG A 114 0.22 -5.31 -10.09
CA ARG A 114 0.49 -4.29 -9.08
C ARG A 114 1.98 -4.15 -8.82
N VAL A 115 2.39 -2.94 -8.46
CA VAL A 115 3.69 -2.64 -7.88
C VAL A 115 3.53 -1.80 -6.62
N GLN A 116 4.39 -2.01 -5.64
CA GLN A 116 4.50 -1.21 -4.42
C GLN A 116 5.93 -0.69 -4.30
N VAL A 117 6.10 0.63 -4.42
CA VAL A 117 7.40 1.29 -4.24
C VAL A 117 7.55 1.73 -2.79
N PHE A 118 8.67 1.35 -2.19
CA PHE A 118 9.02 1.69 -0.81
C PHE A 118 9.95 2.90 -0.80
N CYS A 119 9.41 3.98 -0.25
CA CYS A 119 10.11 5.10 0.33
C CYS A 119 9.51 5.28 1.75
#